data_AF-A0A2R6DRL3-F1
#
_entry.id   AF-A0A2R6DRL3-F1
#
_cell.length_a   1.000
_cell.length_b   1.000
_cell.length_c   1.000
_cell.angle_alpha   90.00
_cell.angle_beta   90.00
_cell.angle_gamma   90.00
#
_symmetry.space_group_name_H-M   'P 1'
#
loop_
_entity.id
_entity.type
_entity.pdbx_description
1 polymer ?
#
loop_
_entity_poly.entity_id
_entity_poly.type
_entity_poly.pdbx_seq_one_letter_code
_entity_poly.pdbx_strand_id
1 'polypeptide(L)'
;MSTEDTQDDEPRHPYETEDSFHPLGEEWEDRMREELEDTEYDADLGMQMARDAQRLVAGEISEEEFYAEYHDDVEEEFEADDRPLFDDVDPAEWDDIEDESVAESLAEADLQGDETSRREMMKKMGAGAAFLGYGAYATYDFQPADGAPDNVSGIRPAPKDEREHRWGMVIDLQRCDGCLACVAGCIDENGTSTGANWMYVFTYEDEDSEQENFLVRPCQHCSNAPCAKVCPVRARHTRAKDGLVLTDYETCIGCRYCQVACPYGVNYFQWGEPDVEMSRLEHLDMRPEEVRQLEGGDYEDRDSERYQELSDANDHVYDHRGRWTDSRPPQGTMGKCTMCPSRQDGHTDNPKGTVACMDACDAAGMSAIHFGDLDDPESRANRYLERRTEVERTVLEKWEGVEDEDLDIETTASPTSEISTFRLLEDLGTQPNIVYLGNKPGPNAEQSEPPTPYEVYSGSRNKWGVEVVDERKEHLDYGPSGPPEQEGEEGGE
;
A
#
# COMPACT_ATOMS: atom_id res chain seq x y z
N MET A 1 -1.21 -18.32 57.08
CA MET A 1 -2.46 -18.64 56.37
C MET A 1 -2.87 -17.38 55.64
N SER A 2 -2.08 -17.05 54.62
CA SER A 2 -2.41 -16.07 53.59
C SER A 2 -3.07 -16.87 52.48
N THR A 3 -4.29 -16.48 52.15
CA THR A 3 -5.05 -16.99 51.02
C THR A 3 -4.33 -16.60 49.74
N GLU A 4 -3.95 -17.60 48.96
CA GLU A 4 -3.53 -17.45 47.57
C GLU A 4 -4.77 -17.05 46.77
N ASP A 5 -4.78 -15.83 46.25
CA ASP A 5 -5.68 -15.43 45.18
C ASP A 5 -5.16 -16.07 43.89
N THR A 6 -5.83 -17.13 43.46
CA THR A 6 -5.74 -17.66 42.11
C THR A 6 -6.33 -16.63 41.17
N GLN A 7 -5.49 -15.90 40.44
CA GLN A 7 -5.94 -15.20 39.24
C GLN A 7 -6.38 -16.25 38.23
N ASP A 8 -7.59 -16.08 37.72
CA ASP A 8 -8.17 -16.83 36.62
C ASP A 8 -7.28 -16.60 35.38
N ASP A 9 -6.40 -17.55 35.07
CA ASP A 9 -5.75 -17.62 33.75
C ASP A 9 -6.80 -18.10 32.75
N GLU A 10 -7.42 -17.17 32.02
CA GLU A 10 -8.01 -17.49 30.72
C GLU A 10 -6.92 -18.12 29.83
N PRO A 11 -7.25 -19.15 29.03
CA PRO A 11 -6.25 -19.79 28.18
C PRO A 11 -5.73 -18.78 27.16
N ARG A 12 -4.48 -18.35 27.35
CA ARG A 12 -3.73 -17.54 26.37
C ARG A 12 -3.86 -18.15 24.98
N HIS A 13 -4.16 -17.31 23.99
CA HIS A 13 -4.31 -17.74 22.61
C HIS A 13 -3.01 -18.45 22.16
N PRO A 14 -3.07 -19.57 21.42
CA PRO A 14 -1.92 -20.43 21.10
C PRO A 14 -0.74 -19.77 20.39
N TYR A 15 -0.82 -18.48 20.06
CA TYR A 15 0.16 -17.72 19.31
C TYR A 15 0.62 -16.42 20.00
N GLU A 16 0.30 -16.17 21.27
CA GLU A 16 0.90 -15.05 22.02
C GLU A 16 2.41 -15.31 22.24
N THR A 17 3.26 -14.63 21.46
CA THR A 17 4.71 -14.55 21.67
C THR A 17 5.02 -13.34 22.54
N GLU A 18 6.09 -13.37 23.33
CA GLU A 18 6.54 -12.21 24.12
C GLU A 18 7.04 -11.05 23.23
N ASP A 19 7.42 -11.35 21.98
CA ASP A 19 7.85 -10.36 21.00
C ASP A 19 6.70 -9.96 20.05
N SER A 20 6.57 -8.65 19.84
CA SER A 20 5.75 -8.05 18.77
C SER A 20 6.15 -8.59 17.41
N PHE A 21 5.17 -9.02 16.60
CA PHE A 21 5.40 -9.39 15.20
C PHE A 21 5.47 -8.16 14.27
N HIS A 22 4.78 -7.08 14.63
CA HIS A 22 4.70 -5.88 13.81
C HIS A 22 5.99 -5.04 13.93
N PRO A 23 6.58 -4.59 12.81
CA PRO A 23 7.79 -3.74 12.83
C PRO A 23 7.62 -2.35 13.46
N LEU A 24 6.43 -2.05 13.99
CA LEU A 24 6.14 -0.81 14.70
C LEU A 24 5.99 -1.08 16.21
N GLY A 25 6.23 -2.30 16.69
CA GLY A 25 6.26 -2.63 18.11
C GLY A 25 4.92 -2.96 18.75
N GLU A 26 5.00 -3.40 20.01
CA GLU A 26 3.89 -3.93 20.79
C GLU A 26 2.78 -2.88 21.01
N GLU A 27 3.16 -1.64 21.34
CA GLU A 27 2.18 -0.55 21.51
C GLU A 27 1.38 -0.29 20.21
N TRP A 28 1.96 -0.54 19.02
CA TRP A 28 1.22 -0.43 17.76
C TRP A 28 0.23 -1.59 17.61
N GLU A 29 0.63 -2.81 17.97
CA GLU A 29 -0.25 -3.98 17.97
C GLU A 29 -1.43 -3.80 18.93
N ASP A 30 -1.18 -3.35 20.15
CA ASP A 30 -2.20 -3.08 21.16
C ASP A 30 -3.23 -2.07 20.65
N ARG A 31 -2.75 -0.97 20.05
CA ARG A 31 -3.66 0.02 19.45
C ARG A 31 -4.44 -0.55 18.28
N MET A 32 -3.79 -1.31 17.38
CA MET A 32 -4.48 -1.92 16.25
C MET A 32 -5.54 -2.91 16.71
N ARG A 33 -5.28 -3.65 17.79
CA ARG A 33 -6.26 -4.53 18.43
C ARG A 33 -7.45 -3.73 18.98
N GLU A 34 -7.22 -2.70 19.80
CA GLU A 34 -8.28 -1.80 20.30
C GLU A 34 -9.11 -1.21 19.16
N GLU A 35 -8.43 -0.77 18.11
CA GLU A 35 -9.05 -0.27 16.89
C GLU A 35 -9.92 -1.32 16.20
N LEU A 36 -9.52 -2.59 16.14
CA LEU A 36 -10.32 -3.67 15.59
C LEU A 36 -11.50 -4.04 16.49
N GLU A 37 -11.34 -4.01 17.82
CA GLU A 37 -12.40 -4.24 18.80
C GLU A 37 -13.54 -3.20 18.72
N ASP A 38 -13.22 -2.00 18.25
CA ASP A 38 -14.21 -0.95 17.94
C ASP A 38 -15.03 -1.23 16.67
N THR A 39 -14.64 -2.24 15.87
CA THR A 39 -15.39 -2.66 14.69
C THR A 39 -16.41 -3.74 15.03
N GLU A 40 -17.23 -4.10 14.05
CA GLU A 40 -18.15 -5.23 14.18
C GLU A 40 -17.50 -6.57 13.82
N TYR A 41 -16.19 -6.59 13.57
CA TYR A 41 -15.44 -7.76 13.13
C TYR A 41 -14.53 -8.32 14.22
N ASP A 42 -14.19 -9.61 14.12
CA ASP A 42 -13.32 -10.30 15.08
C ASP A 42 -11.90 -9.73 15.08
N ALA A 43 -11.47 -9.20 16.23
CA ALA A 43 -10.16 -8.58 16.39
C ALA A 43 -9.03 -9.61 16.48
N ASP A 44 -9.25 -10.76 17.11
CA ASP A 44 -8.25 -11.81 17.26
C ASP A 44 -7.93 -12.44 15.91
N LEU A 45 -8.96 -12.75 15.11
CA LEU A 45 -8.81 -13.20 13.72
C LEU A 45 -8.02 -12.17 12.89
N GLY A 46 -8.35 -10.89 13.02
CA GLY A 46 -7.66 -9.81 12.31
C GLY A 46 -6.18 -9.70 12.65
N MET A 47 -5.84 -9.81 13.94
CA MET A 47 -4.45 -9.80 14.42
C MET A 47 -3.69 -11.04 13.96
N GLN A 48 -4.31 -12.22 14.02
CA GLN A 48 -3.70 -13.48 13.63
C GLN A 48 -3.43 -13.54 12.12
N MET A 49 -4.43 -13.19 11.30
CA MET A 49 -4.28 -13.12 9.85
C MET A 49 -3.23 -12.08 9.43
N ALA A 50 -3.13 -10.96 10.15
CA ALA A 50 -2.11 -9.95 9.88
C ALA A 50 -0.69 -10.48 10.13
N ARG A 51 -0.48 -11.20 11.23
CA ARG A 51 0.80 -11.85 11.54
C ARG A 51 1.16 -12.88 10.49
N ASP A 52 0.24 -13.77 10.15
CA ASP A 52 0.51 -14.81 9.18
C ASP A 52 0.64 -14.27 7.76
N ALA A 53 -0.04 -13.16 7.43
CA ALA A 53 0.21 -12.46 6.17
C ALA A 53 1.65 -11.91 6.10
N GLN A 54 2.25 -11.49 7.21
CA GLN A 54 3.67 -11.09 7.26
C GLN A 54 4.61 -12.30 7.11
N ARG A 55 4.32 -13.41 7.79
CA ARG A 55 5.06 -14.69 7.64
C ARG A 55 4.98 -15.23 6.21
N LEU A 56 3.82 -15.10 5.57
CA LEU A 56 3.59 -15.46 4.18
C LEU A 56 4.46 -14.65 3.23
N VAL A 57 4.57 -13.33 3.43
CA VAL A 57 5.42 -12.50 2.56
C VAL A 57 6.91 -12.68 2.84
N ALA A 58 7.27 -13.07 4.07
CA ALA A 58 8.63 -13.51 4.43
C ALA A 58 8.99 -14.90 3.87
N GLY A 59 8.00 -15.65 3.36
CA GLY A 59 8.19 -16.98 2.78
C GLY A 59 8.26 -18.12 3.82
N GLU A 60 7.78 -17.88 5.03
CA GLU A 60 7.72 -18.89 6.10
C GLU A 60 6.56 -19.88 5.93
N ILE A 61 5.45 -19.42 5.34
CA ILE A 61 4.26 -20.22 4.99
C ILE A 61 3.89 -19.97 3.53
N SER A 62 3.19 -20.92 2.90
CA SER A 62 2.74 -20.79 1.51
C SER A 62 1.41 -20.04 1.40
N GLU A 63 1.08 -19.53 0.21
CA GLU A 63 -0.23 -18.89 -0.04
C GLU A 63 -1.38 -19.89 0.15
N GLU A 64 -1.18 -21.15 -0.24
CA GLU A 64 -2.13 -22.24 -0.04
C GLU A 64 -2.39 -22.52 1.44
N GLU A 65 -1.32 -22.65 2.24
CA GLU A 65 -1.43 -22.87 3.69
C GLU A 65 -2.17 -21.73 4.37
N PHE A 66 -1.83 -20.48 4.02
CA PHE A 66 -2.49 -19.31 4.57
C PHE A 66 -3.99 -19.25 4.24
N TYR A 67 -4.38 -19.46 2.98
CA TYR A 67 -5.79 -19.38 2.61
C TYR A 67 -6.61 -20.56 3.12
N ALA A 68 -6.04 -21.77 3.12
CA ALA A 68 -6.70 -22.94 3.69
C ALA A 68 -6.91 -22.81 5.20
N GLU A 69 -5.92 -22.30 5.95
CA GLU A 69 -6.02 -22.14 7.41
C GLU A 69 -7.16 -21.19 7.79
N TYR A 70 -7.30 -20.07 7.08
CA TYR A 70 -8.26 -19.01 7.45
C TYR A 70 -9.56 -19.07 6.66
N HIS A 71 -9.81 -20.09 5.83
CA HIS A 71 -10.99 -20.12 4.97
C HIS A 71 -12.28 -20.16 5.79
N ASP A 72 -12.42 -21.17 6.64
CA ASP A 72 -13.63 -21.41 7.42
C ASP A 72 -13.93 -20.22 8.35
N ASP A 73 -12.90 -19.67 9.01
CA ASP A 73 -13.04 -18.52 9.91
C ASP A 73 -13.48 -17.25 9.16
N VAL A 74 -12.95 -17.02 7.95
CA VAL A 74 -13.35 -15.86 7.13
C VAL A 74 -14.76 -16.03 6.56
N GLU A 75 -15.15 -17.22 6.12
CA GLU A 75 -16.52 -17.50 5.70
C GLU A 75 -17.52 -17.31 6.86
N GLU A 76 -17.18 -17.79 8.07
CA GLU A 76 -18.03 -17.63 9.25
C GLU A 76 -18.20 -16.14 9.62
N GLU A 77 -17.11 -15.38 9.60
CA GLU A 77 -17.08 -13.98 10.01
C GLU A 77 -17.70 -13.03 8.99
N PHE A 78 -17.31 -13.18 7.71
CA PHE A 78 -17.63 -12.21 6.67
C PHE A 78 -18.81 -12.64 5.78
N GLU A 79 -19.30 -13.87 5.92
CA GLU A 79 -20.26 -14.50 4.98
C GLU A 79 -19.76 -14.46 3.52
N ALA A 80 -18.44 -14.30 3.33
CA ALA A 80 -17.75 -14.19 2.05
C ALA A 80 -16.24 -14.37 2.22
N ASP A 81 -15.68 -15.34 1.49
CA ASP A 81 -14.26 -15.47 1.24
C ASP A 81 -13.99 -15.46 -0.28
N ASP A 82 -13.66 -14.29 -0.81
CA ASP A 82 -13.32 -14.14 -2.22
C ASP A 82 -11.86 -14.59 -2.49
N ARG A 83 -11.09 -14.95 -1.46
CA ARG A 83 -9.70 -15.44 -1.59
C ARG A 83 -9.67 -16.82 -2.26
N PRO A 84 -8.53 -17.25 -2.83
CA PRO A 84 -8.46 -18.52 -3.54
C PRO A 84 -8.69 -19.69 -2.58
N LEU A 85 -9.68 -20.52 -2.90
CA LEU A 85 -9.93 -21.79 -2.21
C LEU A 85 -9.28 -22.93 -3.00
N PHE A 86 -8.58 -23.80 -2.30
CA PHE A 86 -7.80 -24.89 -2.89
C PHE A 86 -8.48 -26.25 -2.81
N ASP A 87 -9.74 -26.30 -2.40
CA ASP A 87 -10.52 -27.53 -2.37
C ASP A 87 -11.32 -27.69 -3.67
N ASP A 88 -10.64 -28.23 -4.69
CA ASP A 88 -11.14 -29.14 -5.74
C ASP A 88 -10.14 -29.23 -6.91
N VAL A 89 -8.91 -29.68 -6.64
CA VAL A 89 -8.06 -30.25 -7.69
C VAL A 89 -7.70 -31.68 -7.30
N ASP A 90 -8.57 -32.63 -7.62
CA ASP A 90 -8.17 -34.02 -7.75
C ASP A 90 -7.25 -34.13 -8.99
N PRO A 91 -5.97 -34.51 -8.86
CA PRO A 91 -5.07 -34.67 -10.01
C PRO A 91 -5.59 -35.70 -11.03
N ALA A 92 -6.58 -36.52 -10.69
CA ALA A 92 -7.18 -37.52 -11.56
C ALA A 92 -8.23 -37.00 -12.55
N GLU A 93 -8.75 -35.76 -12.41
CA GLU A 93 -9.76 -35.20 -13.33
C GLU A 93 -9.16 -34.38 -14.50
N TRP A 94 -7.83 -34.36 -14.63
CA TRP A 94 -7.13 -33.70 -15.73
C TRP A 94 -7.30 -34.43 -17.08
N ASP A 95 -7.75 -35.68 -17.08
CA ASP A 95 -7.89 -36.49 -18.30
C ASP A 95 -9.19 -36.22 -19.08
N ASP A 96 -10.18 -35.49 -18.52
CA ASP A 96 -11.54 -35.38 -19.10
C ASP A 96 -11.97 -33.96 -19.51
N ILE A 97 -11.10 -32.94 -19.45
CA ILE A 97 -11.44 -31.58 -19.93
C ILE A 97 -10.99 -31.41 -21.40
N GLU A 98 -11.79 -31.95 -22.32
CA GLU A 98 -11.88 -31.45 -23.69
C GLU A 98 -13.22 -30.69 -23.85
N ASP A 99 -13.14 -29.43 -24.29
CA ASP A 99 -14.19 -28.54 -24.85
C ASP A 99 -15.10 -27.65 -23.94
N GLU A 100 -14.88 -26.33 -24.10
CA GLU A 100 -15.81 -25.24 -24.49
C GLU A 100 -17.26 -25.14 -23.93
N SER A 101 -17.65 -25.81 -22.84
CA SER A 101 -19.07 -25.78 -22.38
C SER A 101 -19.38 -24.93 -21.13
N VAL A 102 -18.40 -24.32 -20.48
CA VAL A 102 -18.63 -23.53 -19.24
C VAL A 102 -19.06 -22.08 -19.53
N ALA A 103 -18.78 -21.58 -20.75
CA ALA A 103 -19.08 -20.20 -21.14
C ALA A 103 -20.59 -19.93 -21.38
N GLU A 104 -21.41 -20.95 -21.64
CA GLU A 104 -22.84 -20.77 -21.93
C GLU A 104 -23.73 -20.65 -20.67
N SER A 105 -23.27 -21.06 -19.49
CA SER A 105 -24.11 -21.09 -18.28
C SER A 105 -24.16 -19.78 -17.49
N LEU A 106 -23.33 -18.79 -17.81
CA LEU A 106 -23.24 -17.52 -17.08
C LEU A 106 -24.09 -16.38 -17.67
N ALA A 107 -24.84 -16.63 -18.76
CA ALA A 107 -25.54 -15.59 -19.51
C ALA A 107 -26.98 -15.25 -19.02
N GLU A 108 -27.48 -15.83 -17.92
CA GLU A 108 -28.91 -15.69 -17.53
C GLU A 108 -29.17 -15.28 -16.06
N ALA A 109 -28.32 -14.43 -15.46
CA ALA A 109 -28.60 -13.83 -14.15
C ALA A 109 -28.95 -12.33 -14.27
N ASP A 110 -30.25 -12.03 -14.36
CA ASP A 110 -30.84 -10.67 -14.39
C ASP A 110 -30.96 -10.12 -12.95
N LEU A 111 -30.35 -8.96 -12.66
CA LEU A 111 -30.40 -8.31 -11.34
C LEU A 111 -30.87 -6.85 -11.47
N GLN A 112 -32.15 -6.61 -11.16
CA GLN A 112 -32.73 -5.29 -10.92
C GLN A 112 -33.05 -5.10 -9.43
N GLY A 113 -32.73 -3.93 -8.87
CA GLY A 113 -33.54 -3.30 -7.81
C GLY A 113 -32.87 -2.90 -6.49
N ASP A 114 -32.60 -1.59 -6.41
CA ASP A 114 -32.89 -0.57 -5.37
C ASP A 114 -32.31 -0.63 -3.92
N GLU A 115 -32.12 0.59 -3.40
CA GLU A 115 -31.41 1.03 -2.18
C GLU A 115 -31.43 0.05 -0.98
N THR A 116 -30.28 -0.56 -0.69
CA THR A 116 -30.03 -1.40 0.50
C THR A 116 -28.60 -1.22 1.01
N SER A 117 -28.36 -1.45 2.31
CA SER A 117 -27.05 -1.19 2.96
C SER A 117 -25.92 -2.07 2.36
N ARG A 118 -24.66 -1.60 2.40
CA ARG A 118 -23.49 -2.29 1.79
C ARG A 118 -23.39 -3.78 2.17
N ARG A 119 -23.75 -4.13 3.40
CA ARG A 119 -23.83 -5.51 3.93
C ARG A 119 -24.93 -6.36 3.29
N GLU A 120 -26.08 -5.78 2.91
CA GLU A 120 -27.18 -6.49 2.23
C GLU A 120 -26.96 -6.65 0.72
N MET A 121 -26.15 -5.79 0.09
CA MET A 121 -25.75 -5.96 -1.30
C MET A 121 -24.89 -7.23 -1.48
N MET A 122 -23.98 -7.49 -0.53
CA MET A 122 -23.17 -8.70 -0.52
C MET A 122 -24.00 -9.97 -0.31
N LYS A 123 -25.05 -9.92 0.53
CA LYS A 123 -26.03 -11.02 0.67
C LYS A 123 -26.73 -11.41 -0.62
N LYS A 124 -26.88 -10.46 -1.56
CA LYS A 124 -27.47 -10.71 -2.87
C LYS A 124 -26.45 -11.16 -3.91
N MET A 125 -25.17 -10.80 -3.77
CA MET A 125 -24.09 -11.20 -4.68
C MET A 125 -23.48 -12.58 -4.37
N GLY A 126 -23.46 -12.99 -3.09
CA GLY A 126 -22.92 -14.28 -2.65
C GLY A 126 -23.64 -15.53 -3.18
N ALA A 127 -24.79 -15.38 -3.86
CA ALA A 127 -25.54 -16.50 -4.44
C ALA A 127 -25.34 -16.69 -5.96
N GLY A 128 -24.56 -15.85 -6.64
CA GLY A 128 -24.52 -15.89 -8.12
C GLY A 128 -23.33 -15.26 -8.84
N ALA A 129 -22.34 -14.69 -8.14
CA ALA A 129 -21.18 -14.04 -8.77
C ALA A 129 -19.84 -14.76 -8.51
N ALA A 130 -19.87 -16.07 -8.28
CA ALA A 130 -18.67 -16.89 -8.16
C ALA A 130 -18.03 -17.13 -9.55
N PHE A 131 -17.48 -16.11 -10.23
CA PHE A 131 -16.64 -16.33 -11.43
C PHE A 131 -15.74 -15.17 -11.87
N LEU A 132 -15.23 -14.32 -10.97
CA LEU A 132 -14.21 -13.31 -11.31
C LEU A 132 -12.85 -13.53 -10.63
N GLY A 133 -12.55 -14.78 -10.28
CA GLY A 133 -11.20 -15.21 -9.87
C GLY A 133 -10.45 -16.04 -10.94
N TYR A 134 -11.16 -16.58 -11.93
CA TYR A 134 -10.60 -17.58 -12.86
C TYR A 134 -9.82 -17.00 -14.05
N GLY A 135 -9.97 -15.70 -14.33
CA GLY A 135 -9.34 -15.05 -15.49
C GLY A 135 -7.81 -15.04 -15.46
N ALA A 136 -7.19 -15.14 -14.28
CA ALA A 136 -5.73 -15.23 -14.15
C ALA A 136 -5.19 -16.67 -14.27
N TYR A 137 -6.05 -17.70 -14.13
CA TYR A 137 -5.63 -19.10 -14.20
C TYR A 137 -5.79 -19.69 -15.62
N ALA A 138 -6.70 -19.13 -16.44
CA ALA A 138 -6.98 -19.65 -17.79
C ALA A 138 -5.88 -19.38 -18.84
N THR A 139 -4.82 -18.63 -18.52
CA THR A 139 -3.71 -18.33 -19.44
C THR A 139 -2.46 -19.20 -19.19
N TYR A 140 -2.45 -20.03 -18.14
CA TYR A 140 -1.30 -20.88 -17.82
C TYR A 140 -1.54 -22.32 -18.28
N ASP A 141 -0.80 -22.76 -19.29
CA ASP A 141 -0.80 -24.13 -19.82
C ASP A 141 -0.06 -25.04 -18.80
N PHE A 142 -0.77 -25.50 -17.79
CA PHE A 142 -0.19 -26.23 -16.65
C PHE A 142 0.19 -27.66 -17.06
N GLN A 143 1.50 -27.99 -17.02
CA GLN A 143 1.94 -29.37 -17.11
C GLN A 143 1.99 -29.98 -15.70
N PRO A 144 1.48 -31.21 -15.49
CA PRO A 144 1.38 -31.83 -14.16
C PRO A 144 2.72 -32.16 -13.46
N ALA A 145 3.85 -31.70 -14.00
CA ALA A 145 5.17 -31.85 -13.41
C ALA A 145 5.67 -30.59 -12.68
N ASP A 146 5.00 -29.45 -12.84
CA ASP A 146 5.37 -28.19 -12.21
C ASP A 146 4.51 -28.01 -10.95
N GLY A 147 5.13 -27.77 -9.79
CA GLY A 147 4.43 -27.56 -8.52
C GLY A 147 3.50 -26.34 -8.55
N ALA A 148 2.73 -26.12 -7.47
CA ALA A 148 1.84 -24.97 -7.35
C ALA A 148 2.58 -23.65 -7.64
N PRO A 149 2.01 -22.73 -8.44
CA PRO A 149 2.67 -21.50 -8.83
C PRO A 149 2.84 -20.56 -7.63
N ASP A 150 3.94 -19.80 -7.59
CA ASP A 150 4.25 -18.91 -6.47
C ASP A 150 3.23 -17.76 -6.25
N ASN A 151 2.30 -17.52 -7.18
CA ASN A 151 1.31 -16.42 -7.14
C ASN A 151 -0.12 -16.96 -7.33
N VAL A 152 -0.55 -17.90 -6.50
CA VAL A 152 -1.90 -18.47 -6.65
C VAL A 152 -2.99 -17.45 -6.36
N SER A 153 -2.70 -16.47 -5.48
CA SER A 153 -3.64 -15.40 -5.17
C SER A 153 -3.92 -14.45 -6.33
N GLY A 154 -3.04 -14.33 -7.33
CA GLY A 154 -3.10 -13.22 -8.30
C GLY A 154 -2.88 -11.84 -7.66
N ILE A 155 -2.32 -11.80 -6.44
CA ILE A 155 -2.06 -10.57 -5.67
C ILE A 155 -0.61 -10.09 -5.85
N ARG A 156 0.21 -10.80 -6.64
CA ARG A 156 1.49 -10.28 -7.14
C ARG A 156 1.33 -9.65 -8.52
N PRO A 157 2.13 -8.64 -8.86
CA PRO A 157 2.13 -8.07 -10.20
C PRO A 157 2.48 -9.14 -11.24
N ALA A 158 1.97 -8.98 -12.45
CA ALA A 158 2.33 -9.84 -13.56
C ALA A 158 3.86 -9.82 -13.80
N PRO A 159 4.42 -10.90 -14.37
CA PRO A 159 5.81 -10.94 -14.82
C PRO A 159 6.16 -9.72 -15.67
N LYS A 160 7.45 -9.35 -15.68
CA LYS A 160 7.92 -8.13 -16.37
C LYS A 160 7.55 -8.09 -17.86
N ASP A 161 7.52 -9.25 -18.51
CA ASP A 161 7.18 -9.43 -19.92
C ASP A 161 5.69 -9.34 -20.22
N GLU A 162 4.84 -9.42 -19.20
CA GLU A 162 3.37 -9.39 -19.33
C GLU A 162 2.74 -8.08 -18.82
N ARG A 163 3.49 -7.28 -18.05
CA ARG A 163 3.02 -5.97 -17.55
C ARG A 163 3.46 -4.81 -18.44
N GLU A 164 2.65 -3.76 -18.50
CA GLU A 164 2.95 -2.54 -19.26
C GLU A 164 4.00 -1.68 -18.56
N HIS A 165 3.90 -1.56 -17.22
CA HIS A 165 4.71 -0.69 -16.40
C HIS A 165 5.06 -1.34 -15.05
N ARG A 166 6.03 -0.77 -14.32
CA ARG A 166 6.18 -1.01 -12.88
C ARG A 166 6.36 0.33 -12.19
N TRP A 167 5.26 0.94 -11.74
CA TRP A 167 5.31 2.23 -11.08
C TRP A 167 6.04 2.17 -9.74
N GLY A 168 6.84 3.20 -9.47
CA GLY A 168 7.55 3.34 -8.20
C GLY A 168 8.09 4.74 -7.97
N MET A 169 8.68 4.93 -6.79
CA MET A 169 9.31 6.20 -6.41
C MET A 169 10.76 6.01 -6.03
N VAL A 170 11.55 7.03 -6.31
CA VAL A 170 12.88 7.23 -5.74
C VAL A 170 12.81 8.47 -4.87
N ILE A 171 13.12 8.34 -3.59
CA ILE A 171 13.05 9.45 -2.62
C ILE A 171 14.45 9.75 -2.10
N ASP A 172 14.95 10.95 -2.41
CA ASP A 172 16.24 11.45 -1.95
C ASP A 172 16.10 12.17 -0.62
N LEU A 173 16.44 11.46 0.46
CA LEU A 173 16.32 11.97 1.82
C LEU A 173 17.33 13.10 2.10
N GLN A 174 18.45 13.16 1.36
CA GLN A 174 19.42 14.25 1.49
C GLN A 174 18.91 15.59 0.92
N ARG A 175 17.82 15.55 0.14
CA ARG A 175 17.14 16.75 -0.38
C ARG A 175 15.88 17.11 0.37
N CYS A 176 15.39 16.22 1.22
CA CYS A 176 14.21 16.48 2.01
C CYS A 176 14.58 17.44 3.14
N ASP A 177 13.79 18.50 3.29
CA ASP A 177 13.92 19.51 4.36
C ASP A 177 12.73 19.45 5.35
N GLY A 178 11.87 18.45 5.22
CA GLY A 178 10.68 18.32 6.05
C GLY A 178 9.57 19.36 5.77
N CYS A 179 9.58 20.06 4.62
CA CYS A 179 8.61 21.12 4.34
C CYS A 179 7.13 20.68 4.17
N LEU A 180 6.83 19.38 4.19
CA LEU A 180 5.47 18.82 4.04
C LEU A 180 4.72 19.19 2.73
N ALA A 181 5.40 19.76 1.74
CA ALA A 181 4.79 20.09 0.45
C ALA A 181 4.21 18.84 -0.25
N CYS A 182 4.89 17.70 -0.13
CA CYS A 182 4.42 16.43 -0.66
C CYS A 182 3.09 15.98 -0.01
N VAL A 183 2.95 16.16 1.31
CA VAL A 183 1.71 15.85 2.06
C VAL A 183 0.59 16.76 1.56
N ALA A 184 0.81 18.07 1.55
CA ALA A 184 -0.18 19.04 1.06
C ALA A 184 -0.61 18.75 -0.38
N GLY A 185 0.33 18.46 -1.28
CA GLY A 185 0.04 18.10 -2.66
C GLY A 185 -0.78 16.81 -2.80
N CYS A 186 -0.55 15.82 -1.93
CA CYS A 186 -1.35 14.60 -1.89
C CYS A 186 -2.79 14.87 -1.46
N ILE A 187 -3.00 15.72 -0.44
CA ILE A 187 -4.32 16.11 0.05
C ILE A 187 -5.05 16.95 -1.01
N ASP A 188 -4.35 17.88 -1.69
CA ASP A 188 -4.91 18.71 -2.75
C ASP A 188 -5.40 17.87 -3.94
N GLU A 189 -4.60 16.89 -4.37
CA GLU A 189 -4.94 16.00 -5.48
C GLU A 189 -6.11 15.08 -5.14
N ASN A 190 -6.04 14.41 -3.99
CA ASN A 190 -6.95 13.32 -3.66
C ASN A 190 -8.13 13.76 -2.79
N GLY A 191 -8.19 15.03 -2.38
CA GLY A 191 -9.27 15.56 -1.55
C GLY A 191 -9.43 14.82 -0.21
N THR A 192 -8.34 14.28 0.35
CA THR A 192 -8.37 13.52 1.60
C THR A 192 -8.89 14.38 2.75
N SER A 193 -9.60 13.76 3.68
CA SER A 193 -10.16 14.43 4.87
C SER A 193 -9.06 14.96 5.79
N THR A 194 -9.38 15.91 6.67
CA THR A 194 -8.54 16.27 7.80
C THR A 194 -8.23 15.02 8.62
N GLY A 195 -6.97 14.87 9.04
CA GLY A 195 -6.51 13.62 9.65
C GLY A 195 -6.13 12.52 8.66
N ALA A 196 -6.59 12.51 7.41
CA ALA A 196 -6.36 11.41 6.47
C ALA A 196 -5.04 11.52 5.68
N ASN A 197 -3.91 11.55 6.39
CA ASN A 197 -2.60 11.57 5.75
C ASN A 197 -2.27 10.24 5.07
N TRP A 198 -2.05 10.28 3.77
CA TRP A 198 -1.65 9.13 2.96
C TRP A 198 -0.14 8.96 2.82
N MET A 199 0.60 9.92 3.34
CA MET A 199 2.04 9.89 3.48
C MET A 199 2.44 10.69 4.72
N TYR A 200 3.47 10.22 5.41
CA TYR A 200 4.02 10.87 6.59
C TYR A 200 5.44 11.31 6.32
N VAL A 201 5.88 12.38 6.98
CA VAL A 201 7.29 12.80 7.00
C VAL A 201 7.75 12.78 8.44
N PHE A 202 8.62 11.83 8.76
CA PHE A 202 9.20 11.66 10.08
C PHE A 202 10.48 12.46 10.16
N THR A 203 10.65 13.24 11.23
CA THR A 203 11.94 13.81 11.59
C THR A 203 12.60 12.87 12.58
N TYR A 204 13.89 12.63 12.39
CA TYR A 204 14.63 11.74 13.27
C TYR A 204 16.06 12.19 13.48
N GLU A 205 16.55 11.87 14.67
CA GLU A 205 17.95 11.99 15.06
C GLU A 205 18.59 10.62 14.96
N ASP A 206 19.84 10.59 14.50
CA ASP A 206 20.63 9.38 14.39
C ASP A 206 22.04 9.74 14.85
N GLU A 207 22.59 8.99 15.81
CA GLU A 207 23.92 9.26 16.35
C GLU A 207 25.01 9.20 15.28
N ASP A 208 24.77 8.45 14.20
CA ASP A 208 25.66 8.33 13.04
C ASP A 208 25.52 9.51 12.06
N SER A 209 24.57 10.42 12.27
CA SER A 209 24.31 11.59 11.43
C SER A 209 24.34 12.89 12.24
N GLU A 210 25.28 13.78 11.91
CA GLU A 210 25.34 15.13 12.50
C GLU A 210 24.27 16.11 11.94
N GLN A 211 23.29 15.60 11.18
CA GLN A 211 22.25 16.38 10.51
C GLN A 211 20.85 15.94 10.97
N GLU A 212 19.90 16.89 11.02
CA GLU A 212 18.47 16.56 11.11
C GLU A 212 18.07 15.74 9.88
N ASN A 213 17.48 14.56 10.10
CA ASN A 213 17.10 13.66 9.03
C ASN A 213 15.58 13.60 8.88
N PHE A 214 15.14 13.32 7.65
CA PHE A 214 13.74 13.19 7.31
C PHE A 214 13.49 11.88 6.60
N LEU A 215 12.40 11.19 6.95
CA LEU A 215 11.93 10.01 6.25
C LEU A 215 10.52 10.25 5.71
N VAL A 216 10.37 10.29 4.38
CA VAL A 216 9.07 10.39 3.72
C VAL A 216 8.51 8.97 3.51
N ARG A 217 7.42 8.61 4.19
CA ARG A 217 6.84 7.26 4.17
C ARG A 217 5.40 7.27 3.63
N PRO A 218 5.21 7.14 2.30
CA PRO A 218 3.91 6.81 1.72
C PRO A 218 3.67 5.29 1.69
N CYS A 219 2.53 4.87 1.12
CA CYS A 219 2.35 3.47 0.72
C CYS A 219 3.46 3.02 -0.23
N GLN A 220 4.05 1.87 0.06
CA GLN A 220 5.18 1.33 -0.70
C GLN A 220 4.76 0.56 -1.97
N HIS A 221 3.45 0.34 -2.17
CA HIS A 221 2.89 -0.44 -3.28
C HIS A 221 3.63 -1.76 -3.51
N CYS A 222 3.77 -2.53 -2.43
CA CYS A 222 4.51 -3.79 -2.37
C CYS A 222 4.12 -4.75 -3.50
N SER A 223 5.11 -5.36 -4.15
CA SER A 223 4.85 -6.42 -5.14
C SER A 223 4.37 -7.71 -4.47
N ASN A 224 4.73 -7.91 -3.21
CA ASN A 224 4.24 -8.99 -2.36
C ASN A 224 3.48 -8.37 -1.18
N ALA A 225 2.26 -7.90 -1.41
CA ALA A 225 1.53 -7.05 -0.47
C ALA A 225 0.75 -7.87 0.58
N PRO A 226 1.15 -7.86 1.87
CA PRO A 226 0.41 -8.58 2.92
C PRO A 226 -1.00 -7.99 3.11
N CYS A 227 -1.13 -6.66 2.96
CA CYS A 227 -2.40 -5.95 3.10
C CYS A 227 -3.44 -6.30 2.02
N ALA A 228 -3.00 -6.79 0.85
CA ALA A 228 -3.91 -7.28 -0.18
C ALA A 228 -4.27 -8.75 0.07
N LYS A 229 -3.30 -9.57 0.50
CA LYS A 229 -3.50 -10.99 0.82
C LYS A 229 -4.48 -11.23 1.97
N VAL A 230 -4.52 -10.32 2.93
CA VAL A 230 -5.40 -10.41 4.11
C VAL A 230 -6.85 -9.95 3.85
N CYS A 231 -7.16 -9.40 2.67
CA CYS A 231 -8.47 -8.80 2.40
C CYS A 231 -9.51 -9.89 2.06
N PRO A 232 -10.53 -10.12 2.91
CA PRO A 232 -11.46 -11.25 2.72
C PRO A 232 -12.33 -11.08 1.47
N VAL A 233 -12.77 -9.85 1.18
CA VAL A 233 -13.60 -9.50 0.01
C VAL A 233 -12.82 -9.01 -1.20
N ARG A 234 -11.49 -9.14 -1.17
CA ARG A 234 -10.57 -8.72 -2.26
C ARG A 234 -10.73 -7.28 -2.79
N ALA A 235 -11.30 -6.40 -1.98
CA ALA A 235 -11.35 -4.97 -2.27
C ALA A 235 -9.93 -4.41 -2.46
N ARG A 236 -8.98 -4.85 -1.62
CA ARG A 236 -7.56 -4.57 -1.81
C ARG A 236 -6.95 -5.57 -2.80
N HIS A 237 -6.41 -5.09 -3.91
CA HIS A 237 -5.88 -5.94 -4.97
C HIS A 237 -4.66 -5.31 -5.66
N THR A 238 -3.89 -6.14 -6.35
CA THR A 238 -2.78 -5.70 -7.20
C THR A 238 -3.26 -5.58 -8.64
N ARG A 239 -3.06 -4.42 -9.24
CA ARG A 239 -3.46 -4.16 -10.63
C ARG A 239 -2.52 -4.87 -11.59
N ALA A 240 -3.04 -5.73 -12.45
CA ALA A 240 -2.25 -6.62 -13.30
C ALA A 240 -1.27 -5.89 -14.24
N LYS A 241 -1.73 -4.83 -14.91
CA LYS A 241 -0.95 -4.11 -15.94
C LYS A 241 0.27 -3.34 -15.40
N ASP A 242 0.30 -2.99 -14.12
CA ASP A 242 1.36 -2.13 -13.58
C ASP A 242 1.77 -2.34 -12.11
N GLY A 243 1.12 -3.27 -11.42
CA GLY A 243 1.47 -3.65 -10.06
C GLY A 243 1.04 -2.68 -8.98
N LEU A 244 0.19 -1.68 -9.28
CA LEU A 244 -0.33 -0.81 -8.24
C LEU A 244 -1.26 -1.59 -7.30
N VAL A 245 -0.96 -1.54 -6.01
CA VAL A 245 -1.88 -2.01 -4.96
C VAL A 245 -2.98 -0.97 -4.76
N LEU A 246 -4.22 -1.27 -5.11
CA LEU A 246 -5.36 -0.35 -5.06
C LEU A 246 -6.46 -0.89 -4.14
N THR A 247 -7.40 -0.03 -3.76
CA THR A 247 -8.65 -0.44 -3.11
C THR A 247 -9.81 -0.07 -3.98
N ASP A 248 -10.63 -1.07 -4.31
CA ASP A 248 -11.98 -0.87 -4.79
C ASP A 248 -12.84 -0.40 -3.61
N TYR A 249 -13.17 0.89 -3.58
CA TYR A 249 -13.92 1.48 -2.47
C TYR A 249 -15.39 1.05 -2.44
N GLU A 250 -15.92 0.50 -3.54
CA GLU A 250 -17.29 0.01 -3.60
C GLU A 250 -17.41 -1.39 -2.99
N THR A 251 -16.34 -2.17 -3.10
CA THR A 251 -16.22 -3.51 -2.52
C THR A 251 -15.72 -3.49 -1.06
N CYS A 252 -14.98 -2.45 -0.67
CA CYS A 252 -14.39 -2.37 0.66
C CYS A 252 -15.45 -2.33 1.78
N ILE A 253 -15.39 -3.32 2.68
CA ILE A 253 -16.30 -3.45 3.83
C ILE A 253 -15.77 -2.79 5.13
N GLY A 254 -14.56 -2.24 5.10
CA GLY A 254 -14.01 -1.53 6.25
C GLY A 254 -13.56 -2.41 7.43
N CYS A 255 -13.23 -3.69 7.21
CA CYS A 255 -12.81 -4.61 8.27
C CYS A 255 -11.43 -4.33 8.88
N ARG A 256 -10.63 -3.47 8.24
CA ARG A 256 -9.33 -2.97 8.75
C ARG A 256 -8.24 -4.02 8.97
N TYR A 257 -8.43 -5.29 8.60
CA TYR A 257 -7.36 -6.29 8.65
C TYR A 257 -6.13 -5.88 7.83
N CYS A 258 -6.36 -5.22 6.68
CA CYS A 258 -5.28 -4.67 5.86
C CYS A 258 -4.49 -3.53 6.52
N GLN A 259 -5.05 -2.86 7.54
CA GLN A 259 -4.39 -1.84 8.33
C GLN A 259 -3.30 -2.46 9.21
N VAL A 260 -3.65 -3.54 9.91
CA VAL A 260 -2.76 -4.29 10.81
C VAL A 260 -1.70 -5.07 10.02
N ALA A 261 -2.08 -5.68 8.90
CA ALA A 261 -1.14 -6.45 8.07
C ALA A 261 -0.06 -5.59 7.39
N CYS A 262 -0.19 -4.26 7.39
CA CYS A 262 0.73 -3.39 6.68
C CYS A 262 1.92 -2.98 7.57
N PRO A 263 3.15 -3.45 7.29
CA PRO A 263 4.30 -3.18 8.15
C PRO A 263 4.72 -1.70 8.18
N TYR A 264 4.16 -0.86 7.32
CA TYR A 264 4.50 0.56 7.20
C TYR A 264 3.55 1.51 7.94
N GLY A 265 2.39 1.01 8.42
CA GLY A 265 1.40 1.84 9.13
C GLY A 265 0.78 2.97 8.28
N VAL A 266 0.65 2.76 6.97
CA VAL A 266 0.26 3.80 5.97
C VAL A 266 -1.17 3.66 5.44
N ASN A 267 -1.95 2.76 6.02
CA ASN A 267 -3.37 2.63 5.72
C ASN A 267 -4.19 3.56 6.63
N TYR A 268 -5.24 4.12 6.08
CA TYR A 268 -6.15 5.03 6.78
C TYR A 268 -7.58 4.51 6.66
N PHE A 269 -8.32 4.49 7.76
CA PHE A 269 -9.76 4.20 7.75
C PHE A 269 -10.57 5.50 7.72
N GLN A 270 -11.51 5.61 6.78
CA GLN A 270 -12.37 6.79 6.68
C GLN A 270 -13.54 6.71 7.66
N TRP A 271 -13.32 7.21 8.88
CA TRP A 271 -14.30 7.17 9.98
C TRP A 271 -15.58 7.96 9.73
N GLY A 272 -15.43 9.19 9.22
CA GLY A 272 -16.52 10.14 9.01
C GLY A 272 -16.84 10.36 7.54
N GLU A 273 -17.89 11.13 7.29
CA GLU A 273 -18.11 11.69 5.95
C GLU A 273 -16.89 12.53 5.57
N PRO A 274 -16.31 12.35 4.38
CA PRO A 274 -15.08 13.03 4.08
C PRO A 274 -15.35 14.53 3.80
N ASP A 275 -14.38 15.40 4.08
CA ASP A 275 -14.62 16.85 4.17
C ASP A 275 -14.93 17.55 2.84
N VAL A 276 -14.37 17.05 1.73
CA VAL A 276 -14.52 17.62 0.39
C VAL A 276 -15.67 16.96 -0.37
N GLU A 277 -16.90 17.47 -0.34
CA GLU A 277 -18.01 16.85 -1.09
C GLU A 277 -17.63 16.40 -2.51
N MET A 278 -18.10 15.20 -2.92
CA MET A 278 -17.70 14.57 -4.19
C MET A 278 -17.82 15.52 -5.38
N SER A 279 -18.91 16.28 -5.49
CA SER A 279 -19.13 17.24 -6.59
C SER A 279 -18.13 18.41 -6.65
N ARG A 280 -17.30 18.57 -5.61
CA ARG A 280 -16.25 19.58 -5.57
C ARG A 280 -14.92 19.03 -6.05
N LEU A 281 -14.75 17.70 -6.11
CA LEU A 281 -13.53 17.13 -6.62
C LEU A 281 -13.33 17.57 -8.08
N GLU A 282 -12.13 18.08 -8.37
CA GLU A 282 -11.73 18.48 -9.70
C GLU A 282 -11.71 17.26 -10.61
N HIS A 283 -12.08 17.39 -11.88
CA HIS A 283 -12.04 16.26 -12.83
C HIS A 283 -12.94 15.08 -12.40
N LEU A 284 -14.09 15.35 -11.77
CA LEU A 284 -15.17 14.38 -11.55
C LEU A 284 -16.35 14.76 -12.45
N ASP A 285 -16.33 14.29 -13.70
CA ASP A 285 -17.44 14.52 -14.62
C ASP A 285 -18.57 13.50 -14.42
N MET A 286 -18.29 12.33 -13.83
CA MET A 286 -19.27 11.28 -13.55
C MET A 286 -19.26 10.80 -12.10
N ARG A 287 -20.42 10.75 -11.46
CA ARG A 287 -20.54 10.18 -10.11
C ARG A 287 -20.56 8.65 -10.13
N PRO A 288 -20.32 7.98 -8.99
CA PRO A 288 -20.25 6.52 -8.97
C PRO A 288 -21.53 5.86 -9.49
N GLU A 289 -22.69 6.45 -9.18
CA GLU A 289 -23.98 5.94 -9.67
C GLU A 289 -24.13 6.06 -11.19
N GLU A 290 -23.49 7.07 -11.80
CA GLU A 290 -23.51 7.30 -13.24
C GLU A 290 -22.54 6.36 -13.96
N VAL A 291 -21.35 6.14 -13.40
CA VAL A 291 -20.37 5.16 -13.90
C VAL A 291 -20.94 3.73 -13.90
N ARG A 292 -21.69 3.36 -12.86
CA ARG A 292 -22.36 2.03 -12.80
C ARG A 292 -23.41 1.83 -13.88
N GLN A 293 -23.99 2.90 -14.40
CA GLN A 293 -25.04 2.86 -15.43
C GLN A 293 -24.48 2.88 -16.86
N LEU A 294 -23.17 2.96 -17.04
CA LEU A 294 -22.54 2.93 -18.36
C LEU A 294 -22.76 1.56 -19.02
N GLU A 295 -23.46 1.59 -20.17
CA GLU A 295 -23.64 0.46 -21.08
C GLU A 295 -22.61 0.54 -22.22
N GLY A 296 -22.46 -0.51 -23.04
CA GLY A 296 -21.71 -0.39 -24.32
C GLY A 296 -20.30 -0.99 -24.38
N GLY A 297 -20.02 -2.07 -23.65
CA GLY A 297 -18.88 -2.97 -23.95
C GLY A 297 -18.20 -3.60 -22.75
N ASP A 298 -17.24 -4.47 -23.04
CA ASP A 298 -16.38 -5.15 -22.07
C ASP A 298 -15.37 -4.16 -21.44
N TYR A 299 -15.14 -4.28 -20.14
CA TYR A 299 -14.18 -3.46 -19.38
C TYR A 299 -12.74 -3.61 -19.89
N GLU A 300 -12.40 -4.75 -20.50
CA GLU A 300 -11.07 -5.01 -21.03
C GLU A 300 -10.88 -4.47 -22.45
N ASP A 301 -11.96 -4.14 -23.16
CA ASP A 301 -11.92 -3.60 -24.51
C ASP A 301 -11.73 -2.08 -24.49
N ARG A 302 -10.50 -1.63 -24.76
CA ARG A 302 -10.13 -0.21 -24.89
C ARG A 302 -10.83 0.51 -26.04
N ASP A 303 -11.38 -0.22 -27.01
CA ASP A 303 -12.13 0.34 -28.12
C ASP A 303 -13.65 0.42 -27.82
N SER A 304 -14.10 -0.06 -26.65
CA SER A 304 -15.52 0.01 -26.25
C SER A 304 -16.01 1.44 -26.07
N GLU A 305 -17.31 1.65 -26.32
CA GLU A 305 -17.96 2.96 -26.11
C GLU A 305 -17.86 3.35 -24.63
N ARG A 306 -18.03 2.38 -23.73
CA ARG A 306 -17.86 2.57 -22.28
C ARG A 306 -16.47 3.08 -21.90
N TYR A 307 -15.40 2.46 -22.43
CA TYR A 307 -14.03 2.88 -22.12
C TYR A 307 -13.78 4.31 -22.60
N GLN A 308 -14.27 4.65 -23.79
CA GLN A 308 -14.15 6.00 -24.34
C GLN A 308 -14.89 7.02 -23.48
N GLU A 309 -16.12 6.73 -23.03
CA GLU A 309 -16.88 7.63 -22.16
C GLU A 309 -16.18 7.86 -20.81
N LEU A 310 -15.64 6.81 -20.17
CA LEU A 310 -14.83 6.94 -18.95
C LEU A 310 -13.54 7.74 -19.18
N SER A 311 -12.89 7.52 -20.31
CA SER A 311 -11.66 8.23 -20.66
C SER A 311 -11.91 9.71 -20.98
N ASP A 312 -13.00 10.02 -21.68
CA ASP A 312 -13.39 11.37 -22.09
C ASP A 312 -13.92 12.21 -20.93
N ALA A 313 -14.53 11.56 -19.93
CA ALA A 313 -14.90 12.17 -18.66
C ALA A 313 -13.67 12.66 -17.86
N ASN A 314 -12.45 12.32 -18.29
CA ASN A 314 -11.20 12.75 -17.67
C ASN A 314 -11.25 12.52 -16.15
N ASP A 315 -11.75 11.35 -15.74
CA ASP A 315 -12.17 11.17 -14.37
C ASP A 315 -10.99 10.79 -13.47
N HIS A 316 -10.68 11.63 -12.48
CA HIS A 316 -9.58 11.40 -11.55
C HIS A 316 -9.88 10.34 -10.48
N VAL A 317 -11.09 9.77 -10.46
CA VAL A 317 -11.58 8.89 -9.37
C VAL A 317 -11.56 7.41 -9.76
N TYR A 318 -11.82 7.12 -11.03
CA TYR A 318 -11.96 5.76 -11.52
C TYR A 318 -10.72 5.32 -12.28
N ASP A 319 -10.42 4.03 -12.19
CA ASP A 319 -9.48 3.42 -13.10
C ASP A 319 -10.17 3.10 -14.44
N HIS A 320 -9.38 2.59 -15.39
CA HIS A 320 -9.88 2.14 -16.69
C HIS A 320 -11.02 1.11 -16.67
N ARG A 321 -11.27 0.42 -15.54
CA ARG A 321 -12.38 -0.54 -15.36
C ARG A 321 -13.62 0.15 -14.79
N GLY A 322 -13.61 1.47 -14.60
CA GLY A 322 -14.68 2.20 -13.93
C GLY A 322 -14.78 1.91 -12.43
N ARG A 323 -13.75 1.32 -11.81
CA ARG A 323 -13.75 1.08 -10.36
C ARG A 323 -13.23 2.31 -9.64
N TRP A 324 -13.97 2.75 -8.62
CA TRP A 324 -13.53 3.85 -7.76
C TRP A 324 -12.34 3.38 -6.91
N THR A 325 -11.14 3.84 -7.29
CA THR A 325 -9.87 3.36 -6.71
C THR A 325 -8.85 4.48 -6.44
N ASP A 326 -9.17 5.71 -6.84
CA ASP A 326 -8.34 6.89 -6.63
C ASP A 326 -9.12 7.99 -5.90
N SER A 327 -8.42 9.04 -5.46
CA SER A 327 -9.01 10.08 -4.62
C SER A 327 -9.51 9.55 -3.27
N ARG A 328 -10.14 10.41 -2.46
CA ARG A 328 -10.57 10.09 -1.10
C ARG A 328 -11.55 8.89 -1.05
N PRO A 329 -11.38 7.95 -0.10
CA PRO A 329 -12.38 6.91 0.17
C PRO A 329 -13.70 7.50 0.67
N PRO A 330 -14.86 6.88 0.38
CA PRO A 330 -16.11 7.13 1.10
C PRO A 330 -16.04 6.65 2.56
N GLN A 331 -16.96 7.13 3.39
CA GLN A 331 -17.06 6.70 4.79
C GLN A 331 -17.16 5.17 4.90
N GLY A 332 -16.41 4.61 5.85
CA GLY A 332 -16.39 3.19 6.19
C GLY A 332 -15.44 2.36 5.32
N THR A 333 -14.54 2.99 4.58
CA THR A 333 -13.61 2.29 3.68
C THR A 333 -12.16 2.65 3.95
N MET A 334 -11.25 1.76 3.52
CA MET A 334 -9.82 1.93 3.70
C MET A 334 -9.21 2.74 2.56
N GLY A 335 -8.57 3.86 2.88
CA GLY A 335 -7.74 4.65 1.99
C GLY A 335 -6.24 4.46 2.25
N LYS A 336 -5.42 4.85 1.28
CA LYS A 336 -3.96 4.98 1.37
C LYS A 336 -3.47 5.72 0.14
N CYS A 337 -2.19 6.11 0.09
CA CYS A 337 -1.58 6.57 -1.16
C CYS A 337 -1.82 5.54 -2.29
N THR A 338 -2.30 6.02 -3.42
CA THR A 338 -2.67 5.23 -4.61
C THR A 338 -1.62 5.28 -5.72
N MET A 339 -0.60 6.16 -5.60
CA MET A 339 0.30 6.57 -6.69
C MET A 339 -0.43 7.27 -7.86
N CYS A 340 -1.56 7.94 -7.57
CA CYS A 340 -2.35 8.74 -8.53
C CYS A 340 -2.61 7.96 -9.84
N PRO A 341 -3.25 6.77 -9.81
CA PRO A 341 -3.52 5.96 -10.99
C PRO A 341 -4.26 6.74 -12.08
N SER A 342 -5.10 7.72 -11.73
CA SER A 342 -5.72 8.65 -12.70
C SER A 342 -4.71 9.35 -13.62
N ARG A 343 -3.55 9.75 -13.08
CA ARG A 343 -2.43 10.31 -13.86
C ARG A 343 -1.71 9.26 -14.72
N GLN A 344 -1.71 8.00 -14.31
CA GLN A 344 -1.04 6.92 -15.06
C GLN A 344 -1.91 6.33 -16.17
N ASP A 345 -3.21 6.34 -15.96
CA ASP A 345 -4.19 5.80 -16.91
C ASP A 345 -4.44 6.79 -18.05
N GLY A 346 -4.12 8.07 -17.86
CA GLY A 346 -4.25 9.12 -18.89
C GLY A 346 -5.60 9.81 -18.85
N HIS A 347 -6.27 9.77 -17.70
CA HIS A 347 -7.55 10.43 -17.44
C HIS A 347 -7.38 11.86 -16.91
N THR A 348 -6.18 12.43 -16.99
CA THR A 348 -5.92 13.81 -16.57
C THR A 348 -4.97 14.49 -17.57
N ASP A 349 -4.95 15.82 -17.58
CA ASP A 349 -3.96 16.60 -18.34
C ASP A 349 -2.52 16.43 -17.79
N ASN A 350 -2.34 15.76 -16.64
CA ASN A 350 -1.03 15.49 -16.08
C ASN A 350 -0.31 14.41 -16.90
N PRO A 351 1.01 14.56 -17.16
CA PRO A 351 1.77 13.54 -17.87
C PRO A 351 1.80 12.21 -17.11
N LYS A 352 1.73 11.09 -17.84
CA LYS A 352 2.03 9.75 -17.29
C LYS A 352 3.45 9.73 -16.68
N GLY A 353 3.63 8.96 -15.61
CA GLY A 353 4.88 8.95 -14.86
C GLY A 353 5.05 10.18 -13.96
N THR A 354 3.96 10.81 -13.52
CA THR A 354 3.95 11.89 -12.53
C THR A 354 2.96 11.62 -11.40
N VAL A 355 3.20 12.20 -10.23
CA VAL A 355 2.31 12.13 -9.05
C VAL A 355 2.28 13.49 -8.37
N ALA A 356 1.18 13.81 -7.70
CA ALA A 356 1.00 15.13 -7.09
C ALA A 356 2.06 15.49 -6.04
N CYS A 357 2.47 14.51 -5.21
CA CYS A 357 3.49 14.73 -4.19
C CYS A 357 4.88 15.04 -4.79
N MET A 358 5.19 14.53 -5.99
CA MET A 358 6.40 14.87 -6.74
C MET A 358 6.34 16.30 -7.25
N ASP A 359 5.23 16.70 -7.88
CA ASP A 359 5.08 18.05 -8.44
C ASP A 359 5.10 19.12 -7.34
N ALA A 360 4.46 18.84 -6.21
CA ALA A 360 4.48 19.72 -5.05
C ALA A 360 5.90 19.85 -4.44
N CYS A 361 6.65 18.75 -4.38
CA CYS A 361 8.04 18.75 -3.93
C CYS A 361 8.97 19.53 -4.88
N ASP A 362 8.73 19.45 -6.18
CA ASP A 362 9.43 20.25 -7.20
C ASP A 362 9.08 21.74 -7.07
N ALA A 363 7.81 22.07 -6.87
CA ALA A 363 7.35 23.45 -6.71
C ALA A 363 7.91 24.11 -5.44
N ALA A 364 8.14 23.33 -4.38
CA ALA A 364 8.84 23.75 -3.17
C ALA A 364 10.36 23.92 -3.36
N GLY A 365 10.91 23.47 -4.50
CA GLY A 365 12.32 23.58 -4.83
C GLY A 365 13.21 22.49 -4.22
N MET A 366 12.63 21.47 -3.60
CA MET A 366 13.39 20.37 -2.99
C MET A 366 13.71 19.27 -4.01
N SER A 367 12.73 18.92 -4.84
CA SER A 367 12.87 17.84 -5.83
C SER A 367 13.47 16.57 -5.21
N ALA A 368 12.93 16.16 -4.06
CA ALA A 368 13.33 14.97 -3.33
C ALA A 368 12.59 13.71 -3.81
N ILE A 369 11.39 13.84 -4.38
CA ILE A 369 10.58 12.71 -4.85
C ILE A 369 10.71 12.60 -6.38
N HIS A 370 10.98 11.40 -6.87
CA HIS A 370 11.08 11.08 -8.30
C HIS A 370 10.24 9.85 -8.59
N PHE A 371 9.05 10.05 -9.15
CA PHE A 371 8.20 8.96 -9.58
C PHE A 371 8.48 8.57 -11.04
N GLY A 372 8.24 7.32 -11.38
CA GLY A 372 8.36 6.83 -12.75
C GLY A 372 8.22 5.32 -12.85
N ASP A 373 8.26 4.83 -14.07
CA ASP A 373 8.30 3.40 -14.35
C ASP A 373 9.71 2.85 -14.03
N LEU A 374 9.79 1.95 -13.08
CA LEU A 374 11.02 1.30 -12.64
C LEU A 374 11.57 0.33 -13.69
N ASP A 375 10.74 -0.15 -14.62
CA ASP A 375 11.17 -1.00 -15.72
C ASP A 375 11.69 -0.22 -16.95
N ASP A 376 11.42 1.09 -17.02
CA ASP A 376 11.92 2.00 -18.06
C ASP A 376 13.18 2.77 -17.58
N PRO A 377 14.38 2.53 -18.15
CA PRO A 377 15.59 3.24 -17.77
C PRO A 377 15.54 4.75 -18.05
N GLU A 378 14.70 5.21 -18.97
CA GLU A 378 14.53 6.62 -19.29
C GLU A 378 13.53 7.33 -18.38
N SER A 379 12.87 6.60 -17.48
CA SER A 379 11.94 7.18 -16.51
C SER A 379 12.64 8.17 -15.59
N ARG A 380 11.88 9.14 -15.06
CA ARG A 380 12.43 10.16 -14.16
C ARG A 380 13.09 9.55 -12.93
N ALA A 381 12.49 8.50 -12.36
CA ALA A 381 13.02 7.76 -11.22
C ALA A 381 14.39 7.12 -11.54
N ASN A 382 14.48 6.33 -12.62
CA ASN A 382 15.71 5.63 -13.00
C ASN A 382 16.82 6.60 -13.43
N ARG A 383 16.51 7.60 -14.25
CA ARG A 383 17.48 8.64 -14.63
C ARG A 383 17.98 9.44 -13.43
N TYR A 384 17.17 9.59 -12.38
CA TYR A 384 17.60 10.23 -11.15
C TYR A 384 18.59 9.36 -10.37
N LEU A 385 18.25 8.08 -10.16
CA LEU A 385 19.14 7.09 -9.54
C LEU A 385 20.50 7.01 -10.25
N GLU A 386 20.49 6.89 -11.58
CA GLU A 386 21.69 6.78 -12.39
C GLU A 386 22.58 8.02 -12.25
N ARG A 387 21.98 9.22 -12.34
CA ARG A 387 22.72 10.48 -12.16
C ARG A 387 23.33 10.61 -10.77
N ARG A 388 22.63 10.22 -9.71
CA ARG A 388 23.16 10.30 -8.33
C ARG A 388 24.34 9.34 -8.15
N THR A 389 24.21 8.12 -8.65
CA THR A 389 25.27 7.11 -8.67
C THR A 389 26.49 7.56 -9.49
N GLU A 390 26.28 8.24 -10.63
CA GLU A 390 27.37 8.75 -11.47
C GLU A 390 28.10 9.95 -10.85
N VAL A 391 27.36 10.88 -10.25
CA VAL A 391 27.94 12.02 -9.53
C VAL A 391 28.83 11.53 -8.40
N GLU A 392 28.36 10.57 -7.62
CA GLU A 392 29.12 9.95 -6.53
C GLU A 392 30.40 9.27 -7.03
N ARG A 393 30.31 8.42 -8.07
CA ARG A 393 31.49 7.80 -8.69
C ARG A 393 32.52 8.83 -9.14
N THR A 394 32.06 9.91 -9.78
CA THR A 394 32.94 10.99 -10.25
C THR A 394 33.60 11.73 -9.09
N VAL A 395 32.90 11.90 -7.97
CA VAL A 395 33.46 12.50 -6.75
C VAL A 395 34.53 11.58 -6.17
N LEU A 396 34.25 10.28 -6.03
CA LEU A 396 35.21 9.28 -5.55
C LEU A 396 36.48 9.23 -6.43
N GLU A 397 36.32 9.15 -7.76
CA GLU A 397 37.44 9.16 -8.71
C GLU A 397 38.31 10.43 -8.60
N LYS A 398 37.68 11.59 -8.36
CA LYS A 398 38.40 12.85 -8.15
C LYS A 398 39.16 12.87 -6.83
N TRP A 399 38.60 12.29 -5.78
CA TRP A 399 39.23 12.21 -4.47
C TRP A 399 40.40 11.23 -4.44
N GLU A 400 40.30 10.08 -5.10
CA GLU A 400 41.43 9.14 -5.25
C GLU A 400 42.61 9.73 -6.04
N GLY A 401 42.37 10.78 -6.83
CA GLY A 401 43.38 11.47 -7.64
C GLY A 401 44.08 12.67 -6.96
N VAL A 402 43.76 12.99 -5.71
CA VAL A 402 44.40 14.10 -4.96
C VAL A 402 45.64 13.59 -4.23
N GLU A 403 46.82 14.10 -4.57
CA GLU A 403 48.05 13.88 -3.80
C GLU A 403 48.08 14.80 -2.56
N ASP A 404 48.55 14.28 -1.41
CA ASP A 404 48.49 14.91 -0.06
C ASP A 404 49.03 16.36 0.03
N GLU A 405 49.79 16.84 -0.95
CA GLU A 405 50.45 18.15 -0.92
C GLU A 405 49.58 19.32 -1.44
N ASP A 406 48.39 19.07 -2.02
CA ASP A 406 47.51 20.10 -2.61
C ASP A 406 46.25 20.42 -1.76
N LEU A 407 46.10 19.85 -0.56
CA LEU A 407 44.94 20.07 0.33
C LEU A 407 45.04 21.39 1.14
N ASP A 408 44.97 22.53 0.45
CA ASP A 408 44.69 23.85 1.04
C ASP A 408 43.26 24.27 0.65
N ILE A 409 42.23 23.92 1.43
CA ILE A 409 40.91 24.60 1.57
C ILE A 409 40.04 23.76 2.53
N GLU A 410 39.22 24.44 3.35
CA GLU A 410 38.14 23.91 4.19
C GLU A 410 37.07 23.11 3.40
N THR A 411 37.43 21.96 2.80
CA THR A 411 36.46 20.97 2.33
C THR A 411 36.14 20.02 3.47
N THR A 412 35.13 20.35 4.27
CA THR A 412 34.64 19.56 5.40
C THR A 412 33.88 18.29 5.00
N ALA A 413 33.75 17.98 3.72
CA ALA A 413 33.09 16.76 3.26
C ALA A 413 34.12 15.66 3.02
N SER A 414 34.33 14.79 4.01
CA SER A 414 34.98 13.50 3.81
C SER A 414 34.20 12.69 2.75
N PRO A 415 34.84 11.99 1.79
CA PRO A 415 34.15 11.24 0.72
C PRO A 415 33.62 9.88 1.20
N THR A 416 33.49 9.72 2.50
CA THR A 416 33.29 8.40 3.12
C THR A 416 31.85 7.93 3.14
N SER A 417 30.87 8.77 2.79
CA SER A 417 29.50 8.31 2.65
C SER A 417 29.25 7.89 1.20
N GLU A 418 29.35 6.60 0.92
CA GLU A 418 28.63 6.05 -0.23
C GLU A 418 27.15 6.51 -0.12
N ILE A 419 26.52 6.95 -1.21
CA ILE A 419 25.09 7.28 -1.20
C ILE A 419 24.36 5.95 -1.00
N SER A 420 24.00 5.66 0.24
CA SER A 420 23.26 4.45 0.56
C SER A 420 21.90 4.48 -0.14
N THR A 421 21.68 3.48 -0.99
CA THR A 421 20.37 3.18 -1.56
C THR A 421 19.74 2.06 -0.77
N PHE A 422 18.50 2.22 -0.32
CA PHE A 422 17.83 1.18 0.46
C PHE A 422 16.33 1.13 0.19
N ARG A 423 15.72 0.02 0.59
CA ARG A 423 14.28 -0.14 0.67
C ARG A 423 13.88 -0.31 2.14
N LEU A 424 12.74 0.24 2.53
CA LEU A 424 12.25 0.10 3.90
C LEU A 424 11.79 -1.34 4.15
N LEU A 425 12.32 -1.94 5.23
CA LEU A 425 11.92 -3.27 5.71
C LEU A 425 12.02 -4.35 4.61
N GLU A 426 13.13 -4.34 3.85
CA GLU A 426 13.34 -5.27 2.73
C GLU A 426 13.44 -6.72 3.19
N ASP A 427 13.88 -6.93 4.43
CA ASP A 427 13.98 -8.20 5.15
C ASP A 427 12.63 -8.91 5.35
N LEU A 428 11.51 -8.17 5.37
CA LEU A 428 10.16 -8.74 5.48
C LEU A 428 9.64 -9.38 4.20
N GLY A 429 10.35 -9.27 3.08
CA GLY A 429 9.95 -9.91 1.82
C GLY A 429 8.74 -9.29 1.11
N THR A 430 8.31 -8.09 1.52
CA THR A 430 7.18 -7.36 0.88
C THR A 430 7.51 -6.86 -0.53
N GLN A 431 8.79 -6.73 -0.89
CA GLN A 431 9.28 -6.21 -2.18
C GLN A 431 8.69 -4.83 -2.51
N PRO A 432 9.03 -3.78 -1.74
CA PRO A 432 8.46 -2.45 -1.91
C PRO A 432 8.94 -1.78 -3.19
N ASN A 433 8.08 -0.95 -3.79
CA ASN A 433 8.32 -0.23 -5.05
C ASN A 433 8.84 1.20 -4.82
N ILE A 434 9.39 1.49 -3.64
CA ILE A 434 10.04 2.76 -3.33
C ILE A 434 11.49 2.50 -2.94
N VAL A 435 12.40 3.27 -3.54
CA VAL A 435 13.83 3.26 -3.26
C VAL A 435 14.21 4.57 -2.60
N TYR A 436 14.90 4.51 -1.48
CA TYR A 436 15.39 5.66 -0.74
C TYR A 436 16.87 5.88 -1.04
N LEU A 437 17.28 7.15 -1.11
CA LEU A 437 18.68 7.57 -1.24
C LEU A 437 19.08 8.40 -0.03
N GLY A 438 20.28 8.18 0.47
CA GLY A 438 20.85 8.92 1.59
C GLY A 438 20.66 8.20 2.92
N ASN A 439 20.50 8.99 3.98
CA ASN A 439 20.61 8.52 5.36
C ASN A 439 19.51 7.48 5.64
N LYS A 440 19.91 6.21 5.70
CA LYS A 440 19.06 5.14 6.18
C LYS A 440 18.98 5.30 7.70
N PRO A 441 17.78 5.31 8.29
CA PRO A 441 17.64 5.29 9.74
C PRO A 441 18.40 4.09 10.31
N GLY A 442 19.33 4.35 11.22
CA GLY A 442 20.04 3.34 11.99
C GLY A 442 19.12 2.62 13.00
N PRO A 443 19.61 1.53 13.61
CA PRO A 443 18.85 0.78 14.62
C PRO A 443 18.53 1.61 15.87
N ASN A 444 19.34 2.64 16.15
CA ASN A 444 19.17 3.55 17.29
C ASN A 444 18.58 4.90 16.88
N ALA A 445 18.06 5.04 15.65
CA ALA A 445 17.50 6.31 15.22
C ALA A 445 16.19 6.59 15.96
N GLU A 446 16.15 7.71 16.67
CA GLU A 446 15.01 8.12 17.47
C GLU A 446 14.21 9.21 16.74
N GLN A 447 12.89 9.13 16.82
CA GLN A 447 12.04 10.20 16.33
C GLN A 447 12.33 11.49 17.12
N SER A 448 12.52 12.60 16.41
CA SER A 448 12.65 13.92 17.01
C SER A 448 11.49 14.84 16.62
N GLU A 449 11.36 15.96 17.33
CA GLU A 449 10.35 16.96 17.00
C GLU A 449 10.63 17.56 15.60
N PRO A 450 9.64 17.60 14.70
CA PRO A 450 9.88 18.12 13.36
C PRO A 450 10.17 19.62 13.38
N PRO A 451 11.11 20.12 12.56
CA PRO A 451 11.48 21.55 12.50
C PRO A 451 10.32 22.41 12.00
N THR A 452 9.43 21.81 11.22
CA THR A 452 8.09 22.35 10.94
C THR A 452 7.08 21.42 11.61
N PRO A 453 6.53 21.79 12.79
CA PRO A 453 5.41 21.08 13.37
C PRO A 453 4.29 20.93 12.34
N TYR A 454 3.62 19.77 12.32
CA TYR A 454 2.34 19.65 11.60
C TYR A 454 1.35 20.75 12.06
N GLU A 455 1.49 21.23 13.30
CA GLU A 455 0.78 22.39 13.85
C GLU A 455 1.13 23.74 13.19
N VAL A 456 2.26 23.91 12.49
CA VAL A 456 2.50 25.12 11.67
C VAL A 456 1.59 25.14 10.44
N TYR A 457 1.16 23.96 9.98
CA TYR A 457 0.06 23.81 9.04
C TYR A 457 -1.32 23.83 9.73
N SER A 458 -1.41 24.00 11.07
CA SER A 458 -2.70 24.27 11.72
C SER A 458 -3.27 25.59 11.23
N GLY A 459 -4.48 25.51 10.67
CA GLY A 459 -5.12 26.59 9.93
C GLY A 459 -4.64 26.81 8.49
N SER A 460 -3.60 26.11 8.02
CA SER A 460 -3.28 26.03 6.59
C SER A 460 -4.28 25.12 5.92
N ARG A 461 -5.03 25.69 4.98
CA ARG A 461 -6.04 24.99 4.22
C ARG A 461 -5.53 24.66 2.84
N ASN A 462 -5.81 23.43 2.42
CA ASN A 462 -5.62 22.98 1.05
C ASN A 462 -6.57 23.77 0.11
N LYS A 463 -6.50 23.54 -1.21
CA LYS A 463 -7.34 24.25 -2.20
C LYS A 463 -8.86 24.10 -1.95
N TRP A 464 -9.24 23.06 -1.21
CA TRP A 464 -10.62 22.73 -0.84
C TRP A 464 -11.11 23.38 0.45
N GLY A 465 -10.21 23.99 1.23
CA GLY A 465 -10.55 24.55 2.54
C GLY A 465 -10.39 23.57 3.71
N VAL A 466 -9.85 22.37 3.46
CA VAL A 466 -9.60 21.31 4.45
C VAL A 466 -8.26 21.56 5.14
N GLU A 467 -8.20 21.37 6.45
CA GLU A 467 -6.95 21.55 7.20
C GLU A 467 -5.99 20.41 6.88
N VAL A 468 -4.74 20.78 6.60
CA VAL A 468 -3.64 19.87 6.26
C VAL A 468 -3.16 19.06 7.48
N VAL A 469 -3.67 19.38 8.67
CA VAL A 469 -3.23 18.77 9.92
C VAL A 469 -3.79 17.37 10.08
N ASP A 470 -2.90 16.47 10.49
CA ASP A 470 -3.28 15.23 11.14
C ASP A 470 -3.12 15.42 12.65
N GLU A 471 -4.25 15.43 13.36
CA GLU A 471 -4.26 15.51 14.83
C GLU A 471 -3.82 14.19 15.47
N ARG A 472 -3.64 13.12 14.67
CA ARG A 472 -3.11 11.82 15.11
C ARG A 472 -1.58 11.88 15.17
N LYS A 473 -1.06 12.62 16.15
CA LYS A 473 0.36 12.61 16.53
C LYS A 473 0.88 11.20 16.84
N GLU A 474 -0.01 10.26 17.13
CA GLU A 474 0.28 8.90 17.59
C GLU A 474 0.76 7.91 16.51
N HIS A 475 0.68 8.25 15.21
CA HIS A 475 1.38 7.49 14.16
C HIS A 475 2.89 7.82 14.10
N LEU A 476 3.33 8.80 14.91
CA LEU A 476 4.68 9.34 14.99
C LEU A 476 5.46 8.85 16.22
N ASP A 477 5.00 7.82 16.95
CA ASP A 477 5.67 7.40 18.20
C ASP A 477 6.74 6.32 17.99
N TYR A 478 6.75 5.61 16.86
CA TYR A 478 7.69 4.49 16.59
C TYR A 478 8.90 4.84 15.73
N GLY A 479 9.07 6.12 15.40
CA GLY A 479 10.23 6.57 14.67
C GLY A 479 10.38 6.03 13.24
N PRO A 480 11.49 6.41 12.61
CA PRO A 480 11.81 6.07 11.22
C PRO A 480 12.26 4.60 11.05
N SER A 481 12.65 3.93 12.13
CA SER A 481 13.30 2.61 12.15
C SER A 481 12.41 1.46 12.64
N GLY A 482 11.25 1.75 13.25
CA GLY A 482 10.56 0.79 14.11
C GLY A 482 11.09 0.85 15.55
N PRO A 483 10.57 0.02 16.48
CA PRO A 483 11.04 0.00 17.86
C PRO A 483 12.52 -0.45 17.91
N PRO A 484 13.30 0.00 18.90
CA PRO A 484 14.67 -0.47 19.09
C PRO A 484 14.69 -2.00 19.25
N GLU A 485 15.69 -2.68 18.68
CA GLU A 485 15.93 -4.10 18.94
C GLU A 485 16.02 -4.28 20.47
N GLN A 486 15.16 -5.11 21.06
CA GLN A 486 15.34 -5.49 22.45
C GLN A 486 16.69 -6.17 22.55
N GLU A 487 17.69 -5.49 23.12
CA GLU A 487 18.90 -6.14 23.58
C GLU A 487 18.45 -7.22 24.57
N GLY A 488 18.45 -8.47 24.12
CA GLY A 488 18.11 -9.60 24.97
C GLY A 488 18.91 -9.47 26.26
N GLU A 489 18.21 -9.45 27.39
CA GLU A 489 18.82 -9.41 28.70
C GLU A 489 19.76 -10.63 28.84
N GLU A 490 21.04 -10.44 28.51
CA GLU A 490 22.09 -11.35 28.91
C GLU A 490 22.12 -11.33 30.44
N GLY A 491 21.71 -12.45 31.02
CA GLY A 491 21.60 -12.62 32.47
C GLY A 491 22.83 -12.15 33.24
N GLY A 492 22.58 -11.47 34.36
CA GLY A 492 23.59 -10.96 35.27
C GLY A 492 23.19 -11.10 36.74
N GLU A 493 23.53 -12.29 37.29
CA GLU A 493 23.74 -12.70 38.70
C GLU A 493 22.58 -12.73 39.72
#